data_AF-A0A4R2L5T0-F1
#
_entry.id   AF-A0A4R2L5T0-F1
#
_cell.length_a   1.000
_cell.length_b   1.000
_cell.length_c   1.000
_cell.angle_alpha   90.00
_cell.angle_beta   90.00
_cell.angle_gamma   90.00
#
_symmetry.space_group_name_H-M   'P 1'
#
loop_
_entity.id
_entity.type
_entity.pdbx_description
1 polymer ?
#
loop_
_entity_poly.entity_id
_entity_poly.type
_entity_poly.pdbx_seq_one_letter_code
_entity_poly.pdbx_strand_id
1 'polypeptide(L)' 'MQERVDITHSQTQAAIDAMEAYFAARARGAPRAERERLERHWLSAARRLRISSAS' A
#
# COMPACT_ATOMS: atom_id res chain seq x y z
N MET A 1 -0.85 12.87 21.68
CA MET A 1 -1.70 11.72 21.28
C MET A 1 -2.23 11.86 19.84
N GLN A 2 -2.49 13.07 19.33
CA GLN A 2 -2.87 13.30 17.91
C GLN A 2 -1.90 12.73 16.86
N GLU A 3 -0.58 12.90 17.04
CA GLU A 3 0.42 12.54 16.02
C GLU A 3 0.40 11.06 15.59
N ARG A 4 0.09 10.13 16.50
CA ARG A 4 0.01 8.69 16.15
C ARG A 4 -1.21 8.37 15.27
N VAL A 5 -2.33 9.07 15.47
CA VAL A 5 -3.57 8.86 14.70
C VAL A 5 -3.38 9.33 13.25
N ASP A 6 -2.73 10.47 13.07
CA ASP A 6 -2.44 11.03 11.73
C ASP A 6 -1.47 10.16 10.93
N ILE A 7 -0.47 9.58 11.60
CA ILE A 7 0.47 8.62 11.00
C ILE A 7 -0.25 7.33 10.59
N THR A 8 -1.12 6.79 11.44
CA THR A 8 -1.89 5.57 11.11
C THR A 8 -2.85 5.82 9.95
N HIS A 9 -3.52 6.98 9.90
CA HIS A 9 -4.40 7.33 8.78
C HIS A 9 -3.64 7.47 7.46
N SER A 10 -2.50 8.17 7.46
CA SER A 10 -1.65 8.32 6.26
C SER A 10 -1.09 6.98 5.76
N GLN A 11 -0.68 6.09 6.66
CA GLN A 11 -0.21 4.76 6.28
C GLN A 11 -1.34 3.86 5.77
N THR A 12 -2.55 4.03 6.31
CA THR A 12 -3.75 3.35 5.82
C THR A 12 -4.05 3.77 4.39
N GLN A 13 -4.09 5.08 4.12
CA GLN A 13 -4.32 5.61 2.78
C GLN A 13 -3.26 5.13 1.79
N ALA A 14 -1.98 5.20 2.16
CA ALA A 14 -0.88 4.76 1.31
C ALA A 14 -0.99 3.27 0.91
N ALA A 15 -1.51 2.41 1.77
CA ALA A 15 -1.71 0.99 1.44
C ALA A 15 -2.92 0.76 0.54
N ILE A 16 -3.99 1.55 0.70
CA ILE A 16 -5.16 1.54 -0.18
C ILE A 16 -4.74 2.00 -1.58
N ASP A 17 -4.03 3.12 -1.69
CA ASP A 17 -3.55 3.65 -2.98
C ASP A 17 -2.64 2.65 -3.70
N ALA A 18 -1.73 2.00 -2.97
CA ALA A 18 -0.84 0.98 -3.53
C ALA A 18 -1.61 -0.27 -4.01
N MET A 19 -2.66 -0.66 -3.29
CA MET A 19 -3.55 -1.75 -3.66
C MET A 19 -4.31 -1.43 -4.95
N GLU A 20 -4.93 -0.25 -5.02
CA GLU A 20 -5.67 0.22 -6.19
C GLU A 20 -4.78 0.28 -7.43
N ALA A 21 -3.57 0.81 -7.29
CA ALA A 21 -2.61 0.89 -8.40
C ALA A 21 -2.25 -0.51 -8.95
N TYR A 22 -2.01 -1.49 -8.08
CA TYR A 22 -1.75 -2.88 -8.49
C TYR A 22 -2.93 -3.50 -9.24
N PHE A 23 -4.16 -3.37 -8.71
CA PHE A 23 -5.34 -3.95 -9.35
C PHE A 23 -5.70 -3.23 -10.65
N ALA A 24 -5.55 -1.91 -10.73
CA ALA A 24 -5.73 -1.16 -11.96
C ALA A 24 -4.74 -1.60 -13.04
N ALA A 25 -3.46 -1.76 -12.68
CA ALA A 25 -2.43 -2.28 -13.60
C ALA A 25 -2.75 -3.71 -14.05
N ARG A 26 -3.27 -4.56 -13.17
CA ARG A 26 -3.72 -5.91 -13.52
C ARG A 26 -4.92 -5.88 -14.47
N ALA A 27 -5.91 -5.03 -14.23
CA ALA A 27 -7.12 -4.92 -15.03
C ALA A 27 -6.82 -4.42 -16.46
N ARG A 28 -5.89 -3.48 -16.62
CA ARG A 28 -5.48 -2.97 -17.94
C ARG A 28 -4.50 -3.87 -18.70
N GLY A 29 -4.15 -5.04 -18.16
CA GLY A 29 -3.19 -5.95 -18.79
C GLY A 29 -1.75 -5.42 -18.80
N ALA A 30 -1.34 -4.66 -17.79
CA ALA A 30 -0.01 -4.06 -17.72
C ALA A 30 1.11 -5.13 -17.81
N PRO A 31 2.29 -4.76 -18.33
CA PRO A 31 3.45 -5.65 -18.40
C PRO A 31 3.77 -6.27 -17.05
N ARG A 32 4.31 -7.49 -17.08
CA ARG A 32 4.66 -8.24 -15.86
C ARG A 32 5.57 -7.45 -14.92
N ALA A 33 6.60 -6.79 -15.45
CA ALA A 33 7.54 -5.99 -14.65
C ALA A 33 6.85 -4.85 -13.88
N GLU A 34 5.84 -4.23 -14.48
CA GLU A 34 5.07 -3.16 -13.85
C GLU A 34 4.17 -3.72 -12.74
N ARG A 35 3.48 -4.83 -13.00
CA ARG A 35 2.65 -5.51 -11.99
C ARG A 35 3.48 -5.96 -10.79
N GLU A 36 4.67 -6.54 -11.01
CA GLU A 36 5.58 -6.96 -9.94
C GLU A 36 6.10 -5.77 -9.12
N ARG A 37 6.36 -4.62 -9.75
CA ARG A 37 6.76 -3.40 -9.03
C ARG A 37 5.64 -2.92 -8.11
N LEU A 38 4.41 -2.87 -8.63
CA LEU A 38 3.23 -2.42 -7.87
C LEU A 38 2.87 -3.40 -6.76
N GLU A 39 3.00 -4.71 -7.00
CA GLU A 39 2.81 -5.74 -5.99
C GLU A 39 3.79 -5.59 -4.83
N ARG A 40 5.09 -5.41 -5.12
CA ARG A 40 6.10 -5.14 -4.06
C ARG A 40 5.79 -3.87 -3.29
N HIS A 41 5.29 -2.84 -3.97
CA HIS A 41 4.92 -1.58 -3.33
C HIS A 41 3.74 -1.76 -2.37
N TRP A 42 2.68 -2.44 -2.80
CA TRP A 42 1.53 -2.77 -1.97
C TRP A 42 1.92 -3.63 -0.75
N LEU A 43 2.72 -4.68 -0.94
CA LEU A 43 3.19 -5.53 0.16
C LEU A 43 4.02 -4.74 1.18
N SER A 44 4.83 -3.79 0.72
CA SER A 44 5.61 -2.91 1.62
C SER A 44 4.70 -2.00 2.45
N ALA A 45 3.69 -1.38 1.82
CA ALA A 45 2.73 -0.52 2.51
C ALA A 45 1.88 -1.31 3.53
N ALA A 46 1.40 -2.50 3.16
CA ALA A 46 0.67 -3.40 4.06
C ALA A 46 1.53 -3.84 5.26
N ARG A 47 2.83 -4.10 5.06
CA ARG A 47 3.75 -4.43 6.16
C ARG A 47 3.93 -3.26 7.13
N ARG A 48 4.05 -2.03 6.63
CA ARG A 48 4.17 -0.82 7.47
C ARG A 48 2.94 -0.61 8.34
N LEU A 49 1.75 -0.78 7.77
CA LEU A 49 0.49 -0.77 8.50
C LEU A 49 0.48 -1.77 9.66
N ARG A 50 0.85 -3.02 9.39
CA ARG A 50 0.86 -4.08 10.41
C ARG A 50 1.82 -3.79 11.57
N ILE A 51 2.96 -3.15 11.28
CA ILE A 51 3.91 -2.73 12.32
C ILE A 51 3.32 -1.57 13.12
N SER A 52 2.70 -0.59 12.46
CA SER A 52 2.07 0.55 13.13
C SER A 52 0.85 0.17 13.96
N SER A 53 0.11 -0.89 13.59
CA SER A 53 -1.04 -1.38 14.36
C SER A 53 -0.64 -2.27 15.54
N ALA A 54 0.59 -2.78 15.55
CA ALA A 54 1.12 -3.65 16.61
C ALA A 54 1.93 -2.89 17.69
N SER A 55 2.05 -1.56 17.56
CA SER A 55 2.83 -0.65 18.42
C SER A 55 1.93 0.35 19.14
#